data_AF-A0AAV2YUX5-F1
#
_entry.id   AF-A0AAV2YUX5-F1
#
_cell.length_a   1.000
_cell.length_b   1.000
_cell.length_c   1.000
_cell.angle_alpha   90.00
_cell.angle_beta   90.00
_cell.angle_gamma   90.00
#
_symmetry.space_group_name_H-M   'P 1'
#
loop_
_entity.id
_entity.type
_entity.pdbx_description
1 polymer ?
#
loop_
_entity_poly.entity_id
_entity_poly.type
_entity_poly.pdbx_seq_one_letter_code
_entity_poly.pdbx_strand_id
1 'polypeptide(L)'
;MLHHGSITTFTKVVPVQPKAADHDHSSITAVPSASQSTHSETLTVSHTAFRNFWIFILLFEFINGVVLVGLSYMYLSAANPDSLIRFLRYNYLYANDQLFLENYATAIGGSFAVLAVWFTWNIIELIGYSVYHRKLSFGPAPLPKQTIKTSPYSKLPWWRALLIFGKDMVMGALTCYHSFGVRGVHFTVGLFIRESIEIALQTAQAYNSSRHISNLLLNQIYGFLIFVNCISTPILQHFYHHTPIMVRFQCMVMDFLIELWWGTVLPIWMLYPFITDFMHPANAPNLAPENATREVQEVLILSLRAYITAVYPFFSALLSLRGMKKLLKLVRTSRSWEDTLVRFKFSFKFLRFRRHKNTENAGKHRTVGDWLYIVSHGMLLLHGMFVLLSSALASGILQREYLRFDCINRLHPWFTSREACVARIVDCAAVGINGTKSELARILNQFDRPSLSNIQFLNCPR
;
A
#
# COMPACT_ATOMS: atom_id res chain seq x y z
N MET A 1 -26.69 -19.94 33.12
CA MET A 1 -27.37 -18.69 32.72
C MET A 1 -27.33 -18.61 31.20
N LEU A 2 -28.39 -19.12 30.58
CA LEU A 2 -28.57 -19.22 29.13
C LEU A 2 -29.51 -18.09 28.71
N HIS A 3 -29.05 -17.17 27.86
CA HIS A 3 -29.93 -16.22 27.20
C HIS A 3 -30.09 -16.62 25.74
N HIS A 4 -31.26 -17.18 25.43
CA HIS A 4 -31.81 -17.34 24.10
C HIS A 4 -32.10 -15.95 23.48
N GLY A 5 -31.56 -15.69 22.30
CA GLY A 5 -31.96 -14.57 21.44
C GLY A 5 -32.85 -15.09 20.31
N SER A 6 -34.13 -14.70 20.35
CA SER A 6 -35.17 -15.06 19.38
C SER A 6 -34.87 -14.58 17.96
N ILE A 7 -35.12 -15.47 17.01
CA ILE A 7 -35.23 -15.22 15.57
C ILE A 7 -36.68 -14.81 15.29
N THR A 8 -36.89 -13.60 14.76
CA THR A 8 -38.21 -13.15 14.28
C THR A 8 -38.29 -13.30 12.77
N THR A 9 -39.02 -14.32 12.32
CA THR A 9 -39.40 -14.57 10.94
C THR A 9 -40.72 -13.84 10.65
N PHE A 10 -40.77 -13.00 9.62
CA PHE A 10 -42.03 -12.47 9.07
C PHE A 10 -42.24 -13.01 7.67
N THR A 11 -43.00 -14.10 7.57
CA THR A 11 -43.65 -14.56 6.34
C THR A 11 -45.12 -14.16 6.41
N LYS A 12 -45.56 -13.28 5.50
CA LYS A 12 -46.97 -13.02 5.25
C LYS A 12 -47.27 -13.45 3.82
N VAL A 13 -47.73 -14.69 3.69
CA VAL A 13 -48.29 -15.25 2.46
C VAL A 13 -49.76 -14.82 2.42
N VAL A 14 -50.14 -14.08 1.39
CA VAL A 14 -51.53 -13.77 1.07
C VAL A 14 -52.03 -14.83 0.07
N PRO A 15 -53.15 -15.53 0.31
CA PRO A 15 -53.74 -16.41 -0.69
C PRO A 15 -54.60 -15.58 -1.64
N VAL A 16 -54.31 -15.67 -2.95
CA VAL A 16 -55.20 -15.17 -4.00
C VAL A 16 -56.04 -16.35 -4.49
N GLN A 17 -57.35 -16.25 -4.28
CA GLN A 17 -58.38 -17.15 -4.78
C GLN A 17 -58.51 -17.05 -6.31
N PRO A 18 -58.88 -18.14 -7.02
CA PRO A 18 -59.16 -18.11 -8.45
C PRO A 18 -60.61 -17.65 -8.68
N LYS A 19 -60.81 -16.68 -9.59
CA LYS A 19 -62.13 -16.38 -10.15
C LYS A 19 -62.24 -16.94 -11.56
N ALA A 20 -63.36 -17.62 -11.76
CA ALA A 20 -63.78 -18.26 -13.00
C ALA A 20 -64.17 -17.26 -14.10
N ALA A 21 -64.27 -17.82 -15.30
CA ALA A 21 -64.48 -17.23 -16.61
C ALA A 21 -65.71 -16.33 -16.77
N ASP A 22 -65.62 -15.35 -17.68
CA ASP A 22 -66.63 -15.17 -18.72
C ASP A 22 -66.13 -14.36 -19.93
N HIS A 23 -66.85 -14.54 -21.04
CA HIS A 23 -66.54 -14.30 -22.46
C HIS A 23 -66.37 -12.86 -22.99
N ASP A 24 -65.62 -12.78 -24.10
CA ASP A 24 -65.70 -11.91 -25.29
C ASP A 24 -65.81 -10.38 -25.21
N HIS A 25 -64.77 -9.68 -25.71
CA HIS A 25 -64.86 -8.95 -26.99
C HIS A 25 -63.49 -8.35 -27.42
N SER A 26 -63.18 -8.58 -28.69
CA SER A 26 -62.22 -7.89 -29.57
C SER A 26 -61.73 -6.49 -29.14
N SER A 27 -60.41 -6.34 -28.92
CA SER A 27 -59.70 -5.04 -28.95
C SER A 27 -58.17 -5.22 -29.09
N ILE A 28 -57.65 -4.82 -30.26
CA ILE A 28 -56.32 -4.25 -30.55
C ILE A 28 -55.15 -4.71 -29.66
N THR A 29 -54.29 -5.54 -30.23
CA THR A 29 -52.96 -5.91 -29.72
C THR A 29 -52.05 -4.69 -29.56
N ALA A 30 -51.96 -4.16 -28.33
CA ALA A 30 -50.81 -3.38 -27.88
C ALA A 30 -49.85 -4.34 -27.16
N VAL A 31 -48.67 -4.54 -27.74
CA VAL A 31 -47.55 -5.26 -27.12
C VAL A 31 -47.20 -4.56 -25.80
N PRO A 32 -47.26 -5.23 -24.63
CA PRO A 32 -46.77 -4.64 -23.40
C PRO A 32 -45.25 -4.57 -23.51
N SER A 33 -44.73 -3.34 -23.56
CA SER A 33 -43.32 -3.05 -23.38
C SER A 33 -42.93 -3.53 -21.98
N ALA A 34 -42.21 -4.65 -21.94
CA ALA A 34 -41.56 -5.13 -20.73
C ALA A 34 -40.63 -4.02 -20.22
N SER A 35 -41.09 -3.29 -19.21
CA SER A 35 -40.26 -2.39 -18.42
C SER A 35 -39.24 -3.27 -17.71
N GLN A 36 -38.04 -3.36 -18.28
CA GLN A 36 -36.87 -3.92 -17.60
C GLN A 36 -36.68 -3.13 -16.31
N SER A 37 -37.14 -3.69 -15.19
CA SER A 37 -36.79 -3.24 -13.85
C SER A 37 -35.28 -3.45 -13.70
N THR A 38 -34.51 -2.41 -13.97
CA THR A 38 -33.10 -2.35 -13.57
C THR A 38 -33.07 -2.41 -12.05
N HIS A 39 -32.86 -3.61 -11.51
CA HIS A 39 -32.56 -3.82 -10.11
C HIS A 39 -31.29 -3.03 -9.77
N SER A 40 -31.47 -1.81 -9.29
CA SER A 40 -30.41 -1.04 -8.66
C SER A 40 -30.08 -1.73 -7.34
N GLU A 41 -29.13 -2.66 -7.34
CA GLU A 41 -28.57 -3.24 -6.12
C GLU A 41 -28.01 -2.12 -5.25
N THR A 42 -28.78 -1.74 -4.24
CA THR A 42 -28.35 -0.81 -3.20
C THR A 42 -27.62 -1.61 -2.14
N LEU A 43 -26.30 -1.42 -2.08
CA LEU A 43 -25.48 -1.99 -1.02
C LEU A 43 -25.95 -1.41 0.32
N THR A 44 -26.59 -2.23 1.15
CA THR A 44 -27.00 -1.85 2.51
C THR A 44 -25.91 -2.32 3.48
N VAL A 45 -25.23 -1.36 4.12
CA VAL A 45 -24.26 -1.67 5.18
C VAL A 45 -24.96 -1.50 6.52
N SER A 46 -24.83 -2.49 7.40
CA SER A 46 -25.42 -2.44 8.74
C SER A 46 -24.89 -1.24 9.53
N HIS A 47 -25.70 -0.68 10.43
CA HIS A 47 -25.28 0.43 11.28
C HIS A 47 -24.01 0.10 12.10
N THR A 48 -23.90 -1.14 12.56
CA THR A 48 -22.72 -1.64 13.27
C THR A 48 -21.49 -1.64 12.39
N ALA A 49 -21.58 -2.16 11.17
CA ALA A 49 -20.47 -2.15 10.22
C ALA A 49 -20.05 -0.72 9.86
N PHE A 50 -21.00 0.18 9.61
CA PHE A 50 -20.72 1.60 9.34
C PHE A 50 -19.97 2.26 10.50
N ARG A 51 -20.39 2.01 11.75
CA ARG A 51 -19.71 2.50 12.96
C ARG A 51 -18.30 1.95 13.06
N ASN A 52 -18.13 0.64 12.83
CA ASN A 52 -16.82 0.00 12.90
C ASN A 52 -15.86 0.58 11.86
N PHE A 53 -16.31 0.82 10.62
CA PHE A 53 -15.48 1.49 9.61
C PHE A 53 -15.14 2.93 9.98
N TRP A 54 -16.05 3.64 10.65
CA TRP A 54 -15.77 4.99 11.11
C TRP A 54 -14.65 5.01 12.16
N ILE A 55 -14.74 4.13 13.15
CA ILE A 55 -13.72 3.97 14.20
C ILE A 55 -12.40 3.51 13.58
N PHE A 56 -12.45 2.51 12.69
CA PHE A 56 -11.29 2.00 11.96
C PHE A 56 -10.54 3.13 11.24
N ILE A 57 -11.26 3.91 10.41
CA ILE A 57 -10.65 5.01 9.65
C ILE A 57 -10.07 6.08 10.59
N LEU A 58 -10.80 6.45 11.66
CA LEU A 58 -10.31 7.42 12.63
C LEU A 58 -9.02 6.95 13.31
N LEU A 59 -9.01 5.71 13.81
CA LEU A 59 -7.88 5.12 14.50
C LEU A 59 -6.64 5.11 13.60
N PHE A 60 -6.80 4.70 12.35
CA PHE A 60 -5.68 4.60 11.43
C PHE A 60 -5.16 5.95 10.94
N GLU A 61 -6.04 6.94 10.75
CA GLU A 61 -5.58 8.30 10.46
C GLU A 61 -4.80 8.87 11.65
N PHE A 62 -5.24 8.57 12.88
CA PHE A 62 -4.55 8.98 14.11
C PHE A 62 -3.17 8.31 14.23
N ILE A 63 -3.08 6.99 14.08
CA ILE A 63 -1.82 6.25 14.15
C ILE A 63 -0.81 6.79 13.13
N ASN A 64 -1.20 6.91 11.85
CA ASN A 64 -0.32 7.47 10.81
C ASN A 64 0.08 8.91 11.13
N GLY A 65 -0.86 9.74 11.62
CA GLY A 65 -0.59 11.10 12.03
C GLY A 65 0.48 11.19 13.13
N VAL A 66 0.35 10.40 14.20
CA VAL A 66 1.31 10.36 15.31
C VAL A 66 2.69 9.92 14.83
N VAL A 67 2.76 8.87 14.01
CA VAL A 67 4.03 8.34 13.49
C VAL A 67 4.72 9.35 12.58
N LEU A 68 3.97 10.00 11.70
CA LEU A 68 4.52 11.05 10.82
C LEU A 68 4.98 12.29 11.62
N VAL A 69 4.29 12.66 12.70
CA VAL A 69 4.77 13.71 13.62
C VAL A 69 6.08 13.28 14.28
N GLY A 70 6.18 12.04 14.75
CA GLY A 70 7.39 11.49 15.35
C GLY A 70 8.57 11.48 14.37
N LEU A 71 8.36 10.99 13.14
CA LEU A 71 9.37 11.01 12.08
C LEU A 71 9.77 12.44 11.71
N SER A 72 8.80 13.35 11.57
CA SER A 72 9.06 14.75 11.29
C SER A 72 9.93 15.39 12.38
N TYR A 73 9.56 15.20 13.65
CA TYR A 73 10.34 15.68 14.79
C TYR A 73 11.74 15.08 14.81
N MET A 74 11.88 13.77 14.58
CA MET A 74 13.17 13.09 14.52
C MET A 74 14.09 13.72 13.47
N TYR A 75 13.61 13.98 12.25
CA TYR A 75 14.43 14.58 11.19
C TYR A 75 14.68 16.07 11.37
N LEU A 76 13.69 16.84 11.83
CA LEU A 76 13.84 18.29 12.07
C LEU A 76 14.72 18.60 13.29
N SER A 77 14.86 17.66 14.23
CA SER A 77 15.72 17.80 15.40
C SER A 77 17.18 17.40 15.14
N ALA A 78 17.60 17.14 13.89
CA ALA A 78 18.97 16.72 13.56
C ALA A 78 20.08 17.67 14.02
N ALA A 79 19.79 18.96 14.20
CA ALA A 79 20.73 19.91 14.77
C ALA A 79 20.89 19.77 16.30
N ASN A 80 19.88 19.26 17.00
CA ASN A 80 19.87 19.18 18.46
C ASN A 80 20.84 18.10 18.95
N PRO A 81 21.71 18.40 19.94
CA PRO A 81 22.70 17.47 20.48
C PRO A 81 22.05 16.20 21.04
N ASP A 82 20.92 16.35 21.73
CA ASP A 82 20.21 15.28 22.43
C ASP A 82 19.11 14.61 21.57
N SER A 83 19.22 14.70 20.24
CA SER A 83 18.24 14.06 19.36
C SER A 83 18.60 12.62 19.03
N LEU A 84 17.59 11.75 18.92
CA LEU A 84 17.76 10.36 18.50
C LEU A 84 18.48 10.25 17.15
N ILE A 85 18.15 11.11 16.20
CA ILE A 85 18.77 11.07 14.87
C ILE A 85 20.27 11.38 14.93
N ARG A 86 20.67 12.31 15.79
CA ARG A 86 22.07 12.68 15.98
C ARG A 86 22.83 11.58 16.71
N PHE A 87 22.21 10.99 17.73
CA PHE A 87 22.72 9.79 18.40
C PHE A 87 22.98 8.67 17.39
N LEU A 88 22.00 8.33 16.55
CA LEU A 88 22.13 7.30 15.53
C LEU A 88 23.23 7.61 14.52
N ARG A 89 23.30 8.87 14.09
CA ARG A 89 24.27 9.35 13.11
C ARG A 89 25.70 9.22 13.62
N TYR A 90 26.00 9.66 14.83
CA TYR A 90 27.39 9.69 15.33
C TYR A 90 27.87 8.37 15.93
N ASN A 91 26.97 7.52 16.44
CA ASN A 91 27.35 6.23 17.02
C ASN A 91 27.40 5.10 15.99
N TYR A 92 26.59 5.18 14.92
CA TYR A 92 26.40 4.03 14.03
C TYR A 92 26.70 4.29 12.54
N LEU A 93 26.74 5.54 12.05
CA LEU A 93 26.96 5.81 10.62
C LEU A 93 28.38 6.28 10.29
N TYR A 94 28.93 5.81 9.16
CA TYR A 94 30.17 6.32 8.59
C TYR A 94 29.97 7.70 7.96
N ALA A 95 31.05 8.50 7.90
CA ALA A 95 31.02 9.89 7.41
C ALA A 95 30.36 10.04 6.02
N ASN A 96 30.60 9.11 5.09
CA ASN A 96 30.02 9.17 3.74
C ASN A 96 28.48 9.03 3.74
N ASP A 97 27.95 8.21 4.64
CA ASP A 97 26.50 7.98 4.75
C ASP A 97 25.78 9.18 5.39
N GLN A 98 26.50 9.96 6.20
CA GLN A 98 25.95 11.12 6.88
C GLN A 98 25.67 12.29 5.91
N LEU A 99 26.38 12.38 4.78
CA LEU A 99 26.31 13.52 3.87
C LEU A 99 24.90 13.75 3.31
N PHE A 100 24.15 12.68 3.00
CA PHE A 100 22.78 12.82 2.52
C PHE A 100 21.88 13.39 3.63
N LEU A 101 22.06 12.91 4.85
CA LEU A 101 21.29 13.34 6.01
C LEU A 101 21.55 14.81 6.34
N GLU A 102 22.81 15.25 6.30
CA GLU A 102 23.19 16.65 6.52
C GLU A 102 22.52 17.60 5.54
N ASN A 103 22.46 17.23 4.26
CA ASN A 103 21.93 18.09 3.21
C ASN A 103 20.40 18.07 3.14
N TYR A 104 19.76 16.96 3.51
CA TYR A 104 18.34 16.73 3.23
C TYR A 104 17.45 16.47 4.46
N ALA A 105 17.97 16.37 5.70
CA ALA A 105 17.16 16.10 6.89
C ALA A 105 15.96 17.06 7.05
N THR A 106 16.17 18.37 6.84
CA THR A 106 15.09 19.36 6.92
C THR A 106 13.99 19.13 5.88
N ALA A 107 14.37 18.79 4.64
CA ALA A 107 13.42 18.50 3.57
C ALA A 107 12.63 17.20 3.84
N ILE A 108 13.32 16.16 4.33
CA ILE A 108 12.71 14.89 4.74
C ILE A 108 11.71 15.13 5.87
N GLY A 109 12.14 15.79 6.95
CA GLY A 109 11.29 16.10 8.10
C GLY A 109 10.09 17.00 7.74
N GLY A 110 10.29 17.96 6.84
CA GLY A 110 9.23 18.81 6.30
C GLY A 110 8.21 18.02 5.47
N SER A 111 8.64 17.04 4.67
CA SER A 111 7.73 16.19 3.90
C SER A 111 6.80 15.37 4.82
N PHE A 112 7.34 14.80 5.91
CA PHE A 112 6.54 14.09 6.90
C PHE A 112 5.61 15.02 7.68
N ALA A 113 6.03 16.27 7.97
CA ALA A 113 5.15 17.27 8.58
C ALA A 113 3.94 17.58 7.69
N VAL A 114 4.15 17.76 6.38
CA VAL A 114 3.07 18.01 5.42
C VAL A 114 2.08 16.85 5.38
N LEU A 115 2.57 15.60 5.36
CA LEU A 115 1.70 14.43 5.44
C LEU A 115 0.96 14.35 6.77
N ALA A 116 1.62 14.62 7.90
CA ALA A 116 1.00 14.63 9.23
C ALA A 116 -0.15 15.65 9.33
N VAL A 117 0.05 16.86 8.80
CA VAL A 117 -1.00 17.89 8.70
C VAL A 117 -2.17 17.37 7.87
N TRP A 118 -1.89 16.64 6.79
CA TRP A 118 -2.91 16.07 5.93
C TRP A 118 -3.77 15.02 6.65
N PHE A 119 -3.16 14.08 7.36
CA PHE A 119 -3.86 13.10 8.20
C PHE A 119 -4.65 13.78 9.32
N THR A 120 -4.08 14.80 9.96
CA THR A 120 -4.77 15.59 10.99
C THR A 120 -6.00 16.31 10.44
N TRP A 121 -5.88 16.91 9.26
CA TRP A 121 -7.00 17.55 8.58
C TRP A 121 -8.14 16.56 8.27
N ASN A 122 -7.80 15.35 7.82
CA ASN A 122 -8.77 14.29 7.57
C ASN A 122 -9.50 13.83 8.85
N ILE A 123 -8.83 13.85 10.01
CA ILE A 123 -9.43 13.56 11.32
C ILE A 123 -10.42 14.66 11.70
N ILE A 124 -9.98 15.93 11.60
CA ILE A 124 -10.83 17.09 11.88
C ILE A 124 -12.07 17.08 10.97
N GLU A 125 -11.90 16.77 9.68
CA GLU A 125 -13.00 16.62 8.73
C GLU A 125 -13.98 15.53 9.21
N LEU A 126 -13.46 14.35 9.54
CA LEU A 126 -14.26 13.19 9.95
C LEU A 126 -15.07 13.47 11.23
N ILE A 127 -14.43 14.05 12.25
CA ILE A 127 -15.06 14.40 13.52
C ILE A 127 -16.02 15.58 13.34
N GLY A 128 -15.56 16.66 12.71
CA GLY A 128 -16.31 17.90 12.53
C GLY A 128 -17.63 17.68 11.81
N TYR A 129 -17.65 16.92 10.70
CA TYR A 129 -18.91 16.60 10.03
C TYR A 129 -19.80 15.64 10.82
N SER A 130 -19.21 14.73 11.61
CA SER A 130 -19.99 13.84 12.46
C SER A 130 -20.70 14.59 13.59
N VAL A 131 -20.03 15.59 14.17
CA VAL A 131 -20.60 16.51 15.16
C VAL A 131 -21.65 17.42 14.53
N TYR A 132 -21.33 18.06 13.41
CA TYR A 132 -22.25 18.97 12.71
C TYR A 132 -23.57 18.30 12.33
N HIS A 133 -23.53 17.07 11.80
CA HIS A 133 -24.73 16.32 11.43
C HIS A 133 -25.35 15.53 12.60
N ARG A 134 -24.76 15.57 13.80
CA ARG A 134 -25.13 14.76 14.98
C ARG A 134 -25.25 13.27 14.68
N LYS A 135 -24.50 12.79 13.69
CA LYS A 135 -24.53 11.42 13.15
C LYS A 135 -23.16 11.13 12.55
N LEU A 136 -22.66 9.91 12.72
CA LEU A 136 -21.39 9.50 12.10
C LEU A 136 -21.42 9.75 10.60
N SER A 137 -20.49 10.57 10.13
CA SER A 137 -20.35 10.97 8.73
C SER A 137 -18.89 10.88 8.31
N PHE A 138 -18.66 10.58 7.02
CA PHE A 138 -17.32 10.53 6.42
C PHE A 138 -16.93 11.83 5.71
N GLY A 139 -17.78 12.87 5.79
CA GLY A 139 -17.53 14.21 5.27
C GLY A 139 -18.81 15.00 4.97
N PRO A 140 -18.76 16.03 4.10
CA PRO A 140 -19.94 16.85 3.83
C PRO A 140 -21.02 16.06 3.09
N ALA A 141 -22.28 16.43 3.31
CA ALA A 141 -23.39 15.92 2.52
C ALA A 141 -23.13 16.21 1.02
N PRO A 142 -23.45 15.28 0.10
CA PRO A 142 -23.28 15.53 -1.32
C PRO A 142 -24.09 16.75 -1.72
N LEU A 143 -23.42 17.77 -2.29
CA LEU A 143 -24.07 18.98 -2.77
C LEU A 143 -25.19 18.62 -3.78
N PRO A 144 -26.30 19.40 -3.80
CA PRO A 144 -27.31 19.30 -4.85
C PRO A 144 -26.66 19.46 -6.23
N LYS A 145 -27.19 18.78 -7.25
CA LYS A 145 -26.70 18.87 -8.64
C LYS A 145 -26.78 20.34 -9.09
N GLN A 146 -25.69 21.10 -9.01
CA GLN A 146 -25.59 22.38 -9.70
C GLN A 146 -25.43 22.08 -11.19
N THR A 147 -26.48 22.37 -11.95
CA THR A 147 -26.44 22.44 -13.41
C THR A 147 -25.46 23.56 -13.76
N ILE A 148 -24.24 23.16 -14.13
CA ILE A 148 -23.25 24.08 -14.67
C ILE A 148 -23.83 24.61 -15.99
N LYS A 149 -24.39 25.82 -15.96
CA LYS A 149 -24.67 26.59 -17.17
C LYS A 149 -23.32 26.97 -17.76
N THR A 150 -22.92 26.30 -18.83
CA THR A 150 -21.77 26.69 -19.64
C THR A 150 -22.06 28.07 -20.24
N SER A 151 -21.40 29.10 -19.71
CA SER A 151 -21.39 30.44 -20.27
C SER A 151 -20.51 30.45 -21.55
N PRO A 152 -20.91 31.13 -22.63
CA PRO A 152 -20.11 31.24 -23.84
C PRO A 152 -18.89 32.13 -23.57
N TYR A 153 -17.70 31.56 -23.70
CA TYR A 153 -16.43 32.27 -23.57
C TYR A 153 -16.23 33.24 -24.76
N SER A 154 -16.23 34.54 -24.50
CA SER A 154 -15.70 35.56 -25.41
C SER A 154 -14.25 35.93 -25.04
N LYS A 155 -13.52 36.44 -26.04
CA LYS A 155 -12.07 36.61 -26.16
C LYS A 155 -11.35 37.04 -24.87
N LEU A 156 -10.44 36.20 -24.35
CA LEU A 156 -9.65 36.44 -23.14
C LEU A 156 -8.14 36.64 -23.46
N PRO A 157 -7.43 37.50 -22.71
CA PRO A 157 -6.02 37.86 -22.94
C PRO A 157 -5.00 36.76 -22.58
N TRP A 158 -3.80 36.85 -23.15
CA TRP A 158 -2.74 35.83 -23.15
C TRP A 158 -2.25 35.35 -21.77
N TRP A 159 -2.26 36.20 -20.73
CA TRP A 159 -1.91 35.80 -19.36
C TRP A 159 -2.96 34.87 -18.73
N ARG A 160 -4.23 34.97 -19.16
CA ARG A 160 -5.26 33.99 -18.80
C ARG A 160 -5.08 32.68 -19.58
N ALA A 161 -4.43 32.67 -20.75
CA ALA A 161 -4.10 31.43 -21.46
C ALA A 161 -3.03 30.59 -20.72
N LEU A 162 -2.07 31.22 -20.04
CA LEU A 162 -1.11 30.53 -19.17
C LEU A 162 -1.79 29.92 -17.93
N LEU A 163 -2.72 30.67 -17.33
CA LEU A 163 -3.57 30.18 -16.23
C LEU A 163 -4.55 29.09 -16.69
N ILE A 164 -5.04 29.15 -17.93
CA ILE A 164 -5.88 28.12 -18.55
C ILE A 164 -5.04 26.89 -18.87
N PHE A 165 -3.81 26.99 -19.36
CA PHE A 165 -2.93 25.85 -19.59
C PHE A 165 -2.56 25.15 -18.27
N GLY A 166 -2.23 25.92 -17.23
CA GLY A 166 -2.04 25.39 -15.87
C GLY A 166 -3.32 24.75 -15.33
N LYS A 167 -4.48 25.38 -15.53
CA LYS A 167 -5.79 24.85 -15.16
C LYS A 167 -6.15 23.59 -15.96
N ASP A 168 -5.82 23.49 -17.23
CA ASP A 168 -6.14 22.36 -18.11
C ASP A 168 -5.21 21.18 -17.85
N MET A 169 -3.96 21.43 -17.48
CA MET A 169 -3.04 20.40 -16.99
C MET A 169 -3.49 19.88 -15.63
N VAL A 170 -3.84 20.78 -14.70
CA VAL A 170 -4.38 20.42 -13.38
C VAL A 170 -5.74 19.74 -13.50
N MET A 171 -6.61 20.20 -14.39
CA MET A 171 -7.91 19.58 -14.69
C MET A 171 -7.74 18.27 -15.43
N GLY A 172 -6.75 18.12 -16.32
CA GLY A 172 -6.38 16.88 -16.97
C GLY A 172 -5.86 15.85 -15.98
N ALA A 173 -4.98 16.25 -15.05
CA ALA A 173 -4.51 15.43 -13.95
C ALA A 173 -5.63 15.06 -12.97
N LEU A 174 -6.51 16.01 -12.62
CA LEU A 174 -7.70 15.78 -11.79
C LEU A 174 -8.70 14.85 -12.49
N THR A 175 -8.87 14.97 -13.81
CA THR A 175 -9.77 14.14 -14.61
C THR A 175 -9.20 12.73 -14.79
N CYS A 176 -7.89 12.62 -14.99
CA CYS A 176 -7.15 11.36 -14.97
C CYS A 176 -7.31 10.67 -13.60
N TYR A 177 -7.02 11.40 -12.52
CA TYR A 177 -7.23 10.96 -11.15
C TYR A 177 -8.69 10.57 -10.86
N HIS A 178 -9.67 11.27 -11.44
CA HIS A 178 -11.09 10.91 -11.30
C HIS A 178 -11.46 9.65 -12.10
N SER A 179 -10.87 9.47 -13.28
CA SER A 179 -11.15 8.37 -14.21
C SER A 179 -10.51 7.05 -13.80
N PHE A 180 -9.32 7.12 -13.17
CA PHE A 180 -8.63 5.98 -12.55
C PHE A 180 -8.96 5.82 -11.07
N GLY A 181 -9.58 6.84 -10.46
CA GLY A 181 -9.97 6.81 -9.08
C GLY A 181 -11.10 5.82 -8.79
N VAL A 182 -11.44 5.73 -7.51
CA VAL A 182 -12.43 4.81 -6.92
C VAL A 182 -13.79 4.79 -7.62
N ARG A 183 -14.22 5.94 -8.16
CA ARG A 183 -15.49 6.11 -8.87
C ARG A 183 -15.35 6.07 -10.39
N GLY A 184 -14.11 5.96 -10.87
CA GLY A 184 -13.77 5.97 -12.26
C GLY A 184 -14.24 4.71 -13.00
N VAL A 185 -14.39 4.86 -14.31
CA VAL A 185 -14.67 3.76 -15.23
C VAL A 185 -13.44 2.85 -15.37
N HIS A 186 -12.24 3.43 -15.25
CA HIS A 186 -10.96 2.72 -15.37
C HIS A 186 -10.37 2.36 -14.01
N PHE A 187 -11.21 2.16 -12.98
CA PHE A 187 -10.78 1.81 -11.63
C PHE A 187 -9.82 0.62 -11.62
N THR A 188 -10.14 -0.48 -12.31
CA THR A 188 -9.31 -1.69 -12.33
C THR A 188 -7.91 -1.43 -12.91
N VAL A 189 -7.81 -0.57 -13.94
CA VAL A 189 -6.52 -0.20 -14.54
C VAL A 189 -5.74 0.69 -13.58
N GLY A 190 -6.40 1.67 -12.94
CA GLY A 190 -5.77 2.56 -11.97
C GLY A 190 -5.26 1.81 -10.74
N LEU A 191 -6.06 0.86 -10.24
CA LEU A 191 -5.70 -0.04 -9.16
C LEU A 191 -4.48 -0.87 -9.55
N PHE A 192 -4.51 -1.53 -10.70
CA PHE A 192 -3.39 -2.34 -11.17
C PHE A 192 -2.08 -1.55 -11.32
N ILE A 193 -2.13 -0.32 -11.84
CA ILE A 193 -0.95 0.56 -11.95
C ILE A 193 -0.41 0.89 -10.56
N ARG A 194 -1.29 1.23 -9.61
CA ARG A 194 -0.88 1.53 -8.23
C ARG A 194 -0.23 0.31 -7.59
N GLU A 195 -0.90 -0.85 -7.63
CA GLU A 195 -0.39 -2.12 -7.10
C GLU A 195 0.95 -2.48 -7.74
N SER A 196 1.13 -2.25 -9.04
CA SER A 196 2.41 -2.52 -9.72
C SER A 196 3.54 -1.62 -9.21
N ILE A 197 3.27 -0.32 -9.00
CA ILE A 197 4.25 0.62 -8.44
C ILE A 197 4.57 0.24 -6.99
N GLU A 198 3.54 -0.05 -6.20
CA GLU A 198 3.66 -0.47 -4.81
C GLU A 198 4.51 -1.75 -4.71
N ILE A 199 4.17 -2.81 -5.45
CA ILE A 199 4.92 -4.07 -5.47
C ILE A 199 6.37 -3.85 -5.90
N ALA A 200 6.63 -2.98 -6.88
CA ALA A 200 7.99 -2.67 -7.31
C ALA A 200 8.81 -1.96 -6.21
N LEU A 201 8.22 -0.95 -5.56
CA LEU A 201 8.85 -0.22 -4.44
C LEU A 201 9.06 -1.14 -3.22
N GLN A 202 8.06 -1.96 -2.90
CA GLN A 202 8.11 -2.94 -1.82
C GLN A 202 9.17 -4.01 -2.09
N THR A 203 9.26 -4.54 -3.31
CA THR A 203 10.30 -5.52 -3.69
C THR A 203 11.69 -4.88 -3.61
N ALA A 204 11.84 -3.64 -4.10
CA ALA A 204 13.13 -2.94 -4.06
C ALA A 204 13.59 -2.66 -2.63
N GLN A 205 12.66 -2.24 -1.75
CA GLN A 205 12.95 -2.03 -0.34
C GLN A 205 13.27 -3.35 0.36
N ALA A 206 12.42 -4.37 0.24
CA ALA A 206 12.65 -5.67 0.88
C ALA A 206 13.97 -6.33 0.44
N TYR A 207 14.31 -6.22 -0.84
CA TYR A 207 15.62 -6.65 -1.33
C TYR A 207 16.74 -5.89 -0.61
N ASN A 208 16.63 -4.57 -0.45
CA ASN A 208 17.63 -3.79 0.30
C ASN A 208 17.67 -4.21 1.78
N SER A 209 16.51 -4.32 2.43
CA SER A 209 16.38 -4.72 3.83
C SER A 209 17.00 -6.10 4.07
N SER A 210 16.84 -7.05 3.15
CA SER A 210 17.43 -8.40 3.25
C SER A 210 18.97 -8.40 3.32
N ARG A 211 19.63 -7.32 2.86
CA ARG A 211 21.08 -7.13 2.91
C ARG A 211 21.57 -6.34 4.12
N HIS A 212 20.67 -5.72 4.86
CA HIS A 212 21.01 -4.83 5.97
C HIS A 212 20.50 -5.35 7.31
N ILE A 213 19.39 -6.09 7.31
CA ILE A 213 18.74 -6.60 8.51
C ILE A 213 19.12 -8.06 8.72
N SER A 214 19.64 -8.36 9.91
CA SER A 214 19.98 -9.72 10.33
C SER A 214 18.75 -10.54 10.75
N ASN A 215 17.70 -9.86 11.21
CA ASN A 215 16.47 -10.48 11.68
C ASN A 215 15.73 -11.23 10.55
N LEU A 216 15.74 -12.56 10.67
CA LEU A 216 15.13 -13.46 9.73
C LEU A 216 13.61 -13.26 9.61
N LEU A 217 12.94 -13.06 10.74
CA LEU A 217 11.48 -12.91 10.78
C LEU A 217 11.05 -11.66 10.01
N LEU A 218 11.77 -10.53 10.15
CA LEU A 218 11.48 -9.32 9.38
C LEU A 218 11.63 -9.57 7.88
N ASN A 219 12.69 -10.27 7.46
CA ASN A 219 12.93 -10.62 6.06
C ASN A 219 11.82 -11.51 5.47
N GLN A 220 11.29 -12.43 6.27
CA GLN A 220 10.15 -13.29 5.89
C GLN A 220 8.84 -12.51 5.82
N ILE A 221 8.59 -11.60 6.78
CA ILE A 221 7.40 -10.75 6.77
C ILE A 221 7.38 -9.88 5.52
N TYR A 222 8.51 -9.31 5.10
CA TYR A 222 8.61 -8.57 3.84
C TYR A 222 8.18 -9.41 2.62
N GLY A 223 8.72 -10.62 2.49
CA GLY A 223 8.36 -11.54 1.40
C GLY A 223 6.88 -11.94 1.44
N PHE A 224 6.34 -12.20 2.64
CA PHE A 224 4.93 -12.53 2.85
C PHE A 224 4.00 -11.38 2.48
N LEU A 225 4.29 -10.14 2.89
CA LEU A 225 3.46 -8.98 2.57
C LEU A 225 3.41 -8.71 1.06
N ILE A 226 4.55 -8.83 0.35
CA ILE A 226 4.58 -8.71 -1.12
C ILE A 226 3.72 -9.80 -1.77
N PHE A 227 3.84 -11.05 -1.30
CA PHE A 227 3.01 -12.14 -1.80
C PHE A 227 1.52 -11.88 -1.59
N VAL A 228 1.12 -11.49 -0.37
CA VAL A 228 -0.26 -11.12 -0.05
C VAL A 228 -0.74 -10.00 -0.96
N ASN A 229 0.07 -8.97 -1.22
CA ASN A 229 -0.27 -7.87 -2.12
C ASN A 229 -0.60 -8.39 -3.54
N CYS A 230 0.30 -9.21 -4.10
CA CYS A 230 0.16 -9.80 -5.43
C CYS A 230 -1.11 -10.66 -5.62
N ILE A 231 -1.61 -11.30 -4.56
CA ILE A 231 -2.78 -12.19 -4.65
C ILE A 231 -4.08 -11.57 -4.13
N SER A 232 -4.00 -10.46 -3.39
CA SER A 232 -5.14 -9.87 -2.68
C SER A 232 -6.28 -9.50 -3.64
N THR A 233 -5.98 -8.76 -4.71
CA THR A 233 -6.97 -8.29 -5.67
C THR A 233 -7.68 -9.40 -6.44
N PRO A 234 -7.00 -10.40 -7.05
CA PRO A 234 -7.71 -11.49 -7.73
C PRO A 234 -8.56 -12.32 -6.75
N ILE A 235 -8.09 -12.55 -5.52
CA ILE A 235 -8.86 -13.24 -4.48
C ILE A 235 -10.14 -12.46 -4.12
N LEU A 236 -10.01 -11.16 -3.86
CA LEU A 236 -11.15 -10.31 -3.53
C LEU A 236 -12.15 -10.21 -4.69
N GLN A 237 -11.65 -10.11 -5.92
CA GLN A 237 -12.49 -10.09 -7.11
C GLN A 237 -13.25 -11.41 -7.28
N HIS A 238 -12.63 -12.55 -6.96
CA HIS A 238 -13.29 -13.85 -6.96
C HIS A 238 -14.42 -13.91 -5.92
N PHE A 239 -14.13 -13.58 -4.66
CA PHE A 239 -15.11 -13.66 -3.57
C PHE A 239 -16.27 -12.66 -3.69
N TYR A 240 -16.00 -11.45 -4.18
CA TYR A 240 -16.99 -10.37 -4.24
C TYR A 240 -17.49 -10.07 -5.66
N HIS A 241 -17.28 -10.96 -6.63
CA HIS A 241 -17.60 -10.72 -8.05
C HIS A 241 -19.03 -10.26 -8.31
N HIS A 242 -19.99 -10.65 -7.47
CA HIS A 242 -21.39 -10.24 -7.56
C HIS A 242 -21.60 -8.75 -7.23
N THR A 243 -20.75 -8.15 -6.41
CA THR A 243 -20.94 -6.80 -5.87
C THR A 243 -19.75 -5.90 -6.19
N PRO A 244 -19.75 -5.20 -7.34
CA PRO A 244 -18.57 -4.45 -7.80
C PRO A 244 -18.13 -3.37 -6.81
N ILE A 245 -19.05 -2.78 -6.04
CA ILE A 245 -18.73 -1.76 -5.04
C ILE A 245 -17.93 -2.37 -3.87
N MET A 246 -18.30 -3.57 -3.41
CA MET A 246 -17.59 -4.24 -2.34
C MET A 246 -16.21 -4.70 -2.79
N VAL A 247 -16.05 -5.16 -4.04
CA VAL A 247 -14.71 -5.44 -4.60
C VAL A 247 -13.80 -4.21 -4.47
N ARG A 248 -14.26 -3.04 -4.97
CA ARG A 248 -13.46 -1.81 -4.91
C ARG A 248 -13.13 -1.42 -3.48
N PHE A 249 -14.11 -1.53 -2.58
CA PHE A 249 -13.95 -1.19 -1.18
C PHE A 249 -12.93 -2.11 -0.50
N GLN A 250 -13.06 -3.43 -0.67
CA GLN A 250 -12.16 -4.41 -0.05
C GLN A 250 -10.75 -4.33 -0.61
N CYS A 251 -10.57 -4.07 -1.92
CA CYS A 251 -9.24 -3.84 -2.49
C CYS A 251 -8.57 -2.62 -1.82
N MET A 252 -9.32 -1.53 -1.56
CA MET A 252 -8.76 -0.37 -0.84
C MET A 252 -8.45 -0.65 0.62
N VAL A 253 -9.24 -1.49 1.28
CA VAL A 253 -8.97 -1.90 2.66
C VAL A 253 -7.68 -2.71 2.71
N MET A 254 -7.53 -3.72 1.84
CA MET A 254 -6.34 -4.58 1.84
C MET A 254 -5.08 -3.81 1.47
N ASP A 255 -5.12 -3.02 0.41
CA ASP A 255 -4.03 -2.11 0.01
C ASP A 255 -3.65 -1.17 1.16
N PHE A 256 -4.64 -0.53 1.81
CA PHE A 256 -4.37 0.30 2.99
C PHE A 256 -3.70 -0.47 4.13
N LEU A 257 -4.16 -1.70 4.43
CA LEU A 257 -3.58 -2.51 5.51
C LEU A 257 -2.13 -2.88 5.19
N ILE A 258 -1.82 -3.25 3.95
CA ILE A 258 -0.45 -3.57 3.53
C ILE A 258 0.43 -2.32 3.67
N GLU A 259 -0.04 -1.16 3.22
CA GLU A 259 0.70 0.10 3.31
C GLU A 259 0.91 0.57 4.75
N LEU A 260 -0.03 0.29 5.64
CA LEU A 260 0.15 0.53 7.08
C LEU A 260 1.26 -0.36 7.64
N TRP A 261 1.25 -1.65 7.33
CA TRP A 261 2.30 -2.56 7.77
C TRP A 261 3.66 -2.09 7.25
N TRP A 262 3.71 -1.70 5.99
CA TRP A 262 4.93 -1.31 5.30
C TRP A 262 5.50 0.04 5.77
N GLY A 263 4.65 1.07 5.84
CA GLY A 263 5.06 2.43 6.18
C GLY A 263 5.15 2.69 7.68
N THR A 264 4.41 1.95 8.51
CA THR A 264 4.30 2.21 9.96
C THR A 264 4.84 1.08 10.80
N VAL A 265 4.30 -0.13 10.67
CA VAL A 265 4.61 -1.22 11.61
C VAL A 265 6.06 -1.67 11.49
N LEU A 266 6.54 -1.93 10.26
CA LEU A 266 7.91 -2.40 10.04
C LEU A 266 8.97 -1.35 10.45
N PRO A 267 8.88 -0.07 10.06
CA PRO A 267 9.87 0.93 10.49
C PRO A 267 9.90 1.14 12.00
N ILE A 268 8.74 1.15 12.69
CA ILE A 268 8.70 1.26 14.15
C ILE A 268 9.37 0.06 14.80
N TRP A 269 9.08 -1.15 14.32
CA TRP A 269 9.71 -2.37 14.85
C TRP A 269 11.23 -2.29 14.69
N MET A 270 11.73 -1.87 13.53
CA MET A 270 13.16 -1.73 13.29
C MET A 270 13.82 -0.61 14.11
N LEU A 271 13.10 0.49 14.37
CA LEU A 271 13.62 1.61 15.15
C LEU A 271 13.59 1.36 16.67
N TYR A 272 12.72 0.46 17.14
CA TYR A 272 12.47 0.23 18.57
C TYR A 272 13.72 -0.13 19.42
N PRO A 273 14.64 -1.02 18.97
CA PRO A 273 15.86 -1.32 19.73
C PRO A 273 16.72 -0.08 19.96
N PHE A 274 16.81 0.80 18.95
CA PHE A 274 17.61 2.02 19.03
C PHE A 274 16.96 3.12 19.89
N ILE A 275 15.63 3.20 19.90
CA ILE A 275 14.92 4.07 20.85
C ILE A 275 15.21 3.61 22.28
N THR A 276 15.21 2.29 22.53
CA THR A 276 15.47 1.72 23.85
C THR A 276 16.91 1.99 24.29
N ASP A 277 17.87 1.81 23.39
CA ASP A 277 19.29 2.12 23.61
C ASP A 277 19.51 3.61 23.94
N PHE A 278 18.87 4.50 23.17
CA PHE A 278 18.93 5.94 23.40
C PHE A 278 18.31 6.39 24.74
N MET A 279 17.15 5.82 25.11
CA MET A 279 16.41 6.22 26.32
C MET A 279 16.96 5.55 27.59
N HIS A 280 17.48 4.34 27.49
CA HIS A 280 17.87 3.49 28.61
C HIS A 280 19.22 2.79 28.34
N PRO A 281 20.33 3.53 28.25
CA PRO A 281 21.64 2.97 27.89
C PRO A 281 22.12 1.89 28.87
N ALA A 282 21.70 1.96 30.15
CA ALA A 282 22.04 0.95 31.16
C ALA A 282 21.34 -0.40 30.95
N ASN A 283 20.21 -0.42 30.24
CA ASN A 283 19.41 -1.62 29.95
C ASN A 283 19.42 -1.97 28.46
N ALA A 284 20.24 -1.26 27.67
CA ALA A 284 20.32 -1.49 26.24
C ALA A 284 20.76 -2.93 25.98
N PRO A 285 20.17 -3.62 24.99
CA PRO A 285 20.77 -4.86 24.52
C PRO A 285 22.19 -4.52 24.07
N ASN A 286 23.16 -5.39 24.31
CA ASN A 286 24.53 -5.24 23.80
C ASN A 286 24.51 -5.33 22.26
N LEU A 287 24.07 -4.27 21.58
CA LEU A 287 24.14 -4.16 20.13
C LEU A 287 25.61 -3.98 19.78
N ALA A 288 26.21 -5.03 19.21
CA ALA A 288 27.53 -4.89 18.61
C ALA A 288 27.47 -3.73 17.59
N PRO A 289 28.38 -2.73 17.66
CA PRO A 289 28.31 -1.54 16.82
C PRO A 289 28.21 -1.85 15.32
N GLU A 290 28.90 -2.92 14.91
CA GLU A 290 28.93 -3.42 13.54
C GLU A 290 27.53 -3.82 13.01
N ASN A 291 26.69 -4.40 13.88
CA ASN A 291 25.31 -4.80 13.54
C ASN A 291 24.42 -3.59 13.40
N ALA A 292 24.53 -2.71 14.39
CA ALA A 292 23.74 -1.52 14.49
C ALA A 292 23.97 -0.61 13.28
N THR A 293 25.20 -0.50 12.76
CA THR A 293 25.48 0.30 11.56
C THR A 293 24.61 -0.09 10.36
N ARG A 294 24.53 -1.38 10.02
CA ARG A 294 23.77 -1.82 8.84
C ARG A 294 22.27 -1.66 9.05
N GLU A 295 21.77 -1.98 10.23
CA GLU A 295 20.36 -1.84 10.54
C GLU A 295 19.94 -0.35 10.58
N VAL A 296 20.79 0.53 11.12
CA VAL A 296 20.58 1.99 11.09
C VAL A 296 20.62 2.54 9.66
N GLN A 297 21.47 1.99 8.78
CA GLN A 297 21.48 2.37 7.36
C GLN A 297 20.16 2.06 6.63
N GLU A 298 19.44 1.02 7.07
CA GLU A 298 18.12 0.68 6.51
C GLU A 298 17.00 1.50 7.17
N VAL A 299 17.07 1.72 8.49
CA VAL A 299 16.07 2.50 9.24
C VAL A 299 16.07 3.97 8.80
N LEU A 300 17.25 4.54 8.55
CA LEU A 300 17.39 5.94 8.19
C LEU A 300 17.30 6.16 6.66
N ILE A 301 16.67 7.27 6.30
CA ILE A 301 16.64 7.77 4.94
C ILE A 301 18.00 8.39 4.57
N LEU A 302 18.86 7.58 3.96
CA LEU A 302 20.21 7.97 3.52
C LEU A 302 20.36 8.12 2.01
N SER A 303 19.27 7.98 1.25
CA SER A 303 19.27 8.14 -0.20
C SER A 303 17.89 8.55 -0.73
N LEU A 304 17.85 9.04 -1.98
CA LEU A 304 16.60 9.35 -2.65
C LEU A 304 15.68 8.13 -2.79
N ARG A 305 16.26 6.94 -3.03
CA ARG A 305 15.49 5.69 -3.10
C ARG A 305 14.81 5.39 -1.77
N ALA A 306 15.57 5.44 -0.68
CA ALA A 306 15.06 5.23 0.68
C ALA A 306 13.97 6.26 1.03
N TYR A 307 14.15 7.52 0.59
CA TYR A 307 13.15 8.57 0.78
C TYR A 307 11.84 8.24 0.06
N ILE A 308 11.90 7.85 -1.22
CA ILE A 308 10.72 7.50 -2.01
C ILE A 308 9.99 6.31 -1.38
N THR A 309 10.71 5.24 -1.02
CA THR A 309 10.12 4.04 -0.42
C THR A 309 9.56 4.28 0.98
N ALA A 310 10.10 5.23 1.74
CA ALA A 310 9.56 5.61 3.05
C ALA A 310 8.32 6.51 2.96
N VAL A 311 8.26 7.42 1.99
CA VAL A 311 7.15 8.38 1.85
C VAL A 311 5.95 7.79 1.09
N TYR A 312 6.21 6.94 0.09
CA TYR A 312 5.16 6.42 -0.79
C TYR A 312 4.04 5.68 -0.05
N PRO A 313 4.31 4.78 0.94
CA PRO A 313 3.25 4.06 1.65
C PRO A 313 2.24 4.99 2.33
N PHE A 314 2.70 6.08 2.94
CA PHE A 314 1.81 7.06 3.57
C PHE A 314 0.95 7.81 2.55
N PHE A 315 1.53 8.14 1.39
CA PHE A 315 0.78 8.77 0.31
C PHE A 315 -0.27 7.81 -0.27
N SER A 316 0.09 6.55 -0.50
CA SER A 316 -0.82 5.50 -0.97
C SER A 316 -1.96 5.24 0.03
N ALA A 317 -1.63 5.11 1.32
CA ALA A 317 -2.58 4.96 2.41
C ALA A 317 -3.58 6.13 2.47
N LEU A 318 -3.12 7.37 2.30
CA LEU A 318 -3.97 8.55 2.23
C LEU A 318 -4.99 8.48 1.07
N LEU A 319 -4.54 8.03 -0.11
CA LEU A 319 -5.43 7.84 -1.26
C LEU A 319 -6.46 6.75 -1.00
N SER A 320 -6.05 5.63 -0.40
CA SER A 320 -6.93 4.51 -0.03
C SER A 320 -7.97 4.91 1.01
N LEU A 321 -7.58 5.62 2.08
CA LEU A 321 -8.51 6.13 3.10
C LEU A 321 -9.56 7.09 2.50
N ARG A 322 -9.14 8.00 1.62
CA ARG A 322 -10.07 8.89 0.90
C ARG A 322 -10.98 8.13 -0.04
N GLY A 323 -10.47 7.10 -0.69
CA GLY A 323 -11.23 6.15 -1.50
C GLY A 323 -12.35 5.50 -0.70
N MET A 324 -12.00 4.90 0.44
CA MET A 324 -12.94 4.25 1.36
C MET A 324 -14.01 5.23 1.86
N LYS A 325 -13.62 6.43 2.32
CA LYS A 325 -14.56 7.49 2.74
C LYS A 325 -15.54 7.85 1.61
N LYS A 326 -15.07 7.96 0.37
CA LYS A 326 -15.91 8.27 -0.80
C LYS A 326 -16.91 7.14 -1.11
N LEU A 327 -16.54 5.88 -0.91
CA LEU A 327 -17.44 4.73 -1.11
C LEU A 327 -18.49 4.66 -0.02
N LEU A 328 -18.07 4.76 1.25
CA LEU A 328 -18.97 4.70 2.41
C LEU A 328 -20.03 5.83 2.39
N LYS A 329 -19.69 7.01 1.86
CA LYS A 329 -20.66 8.09 1.60
C LYS A 329 -21.76 7.69 0.62
N LEU A 330 -21.43 6.95 -0.43
CA LEU A 330 -22.38 6.54 -1.47
C LEU A 330 -23.33 5.46 -0.96
N VAL A 331 -22.78 4.46 -0.26
CA VAL A 331 -23.55 3.40 0.40
C VAL A 331 -24.65 4.00 1.27
N ARG A 332 -24.32 5.03 2.05
CA ARG A 332 -25.29 5.67 2.95
C ARG A 332 -26.36 6.49 2.25
N THR A 333 -26.07 7.09 1.11
CA THR A 333 -26.97 8.05 0.45
C THR A 333 -27.96 7.39 -0.51
N SER A 334 -27.97 6.05 -0.62
CA SER A 334 -28.85 5.26 -1.49
C SER A 334 -28.97 5.84 -2.91
N ARG A 335 -27.93 6.52 -3.40
CA ARG A 335 -27.95 7.19 -4.70
C ARG A 335 -27.55 6.16 -5.75
N SER A 336 -28.40 5.98 -6.77
CA SER A 336 -28.13 5.04 -7.86
C SER A 336 -26.75 5.32 -8.47
N TRP A 337 -25.91 4.30 -8.47
CA TRP A 337 -24.53 4.34 -8.96
C TRP A 337 -24.47 4.60 -10.47
N GLU A 338 -25.48 4.19 -11.21
CA GLU A 338 -25.57 4.35 -12.67
C GLU A 338 -25.59 5.83 -13.07
N ASP A 339 -26.23 6.67 -12.26
CA ASP A 339 -26.38 8.12 -12.47
C ASP A 339 -25.05 8.88 -12.43
N THR A 340 -24.03 8.31 -11.76
CA THR A 340 -22.71 8.93 -11.58
C THR A 340 -21.72 8.47 -12.66
N LEU A 341 -21.81 7.21 -13.12
CA LEU A 341 -20.90 6.63 -14.12
C LEU A 341 -21.18 7.13 -15.56
N VAL A 342 -22.41 7.48 -15.89
CA VAL A 342 -22.81 7.86 -17.27
C VAL A 342 -22.22 9.21 -17.73
N ARG A 343 -21.75 10.05 -16.81
CA ARG A 343 -21.42 11.45 -17.13
C ARG A 343 -20.01 11.69 -17.69
N PHE A 344 -19.11 10.70 -17.67
CA PHE A 344 -17.72 10.84 -18.13
C PHE A 344 -17.36 9.78 -19.16
N LYS A 345 -17.98 9.83 -20.34
CA LYS A 345 -17.50 9.11 -21.52
C LYS A 345 -16.35 9.89 -22.16
N PHE A 346 -15.11 9.64 -21.73
CA PHE A 346 -13.94 10.07 -22.49
C PHE A 346 -13.64 9.04 -23.58
N SER A 347 -13.49 9.50 -24.82
CA SER A 347 -13.22 8.65 -25.98
C SER A 347 -11.71 8.43 -26.15
N PHE A 348 -11.09 7.62 -25.29
CA PHE A 348 -9.84 6.97 -25.69
C PHE A 348 -10.19 5.93 -26.75
N LYS A 349 -9.94 6.25 -28.03
CA LYS A 349 -10.17 5.32 -29.15
C LYS A 349 -9.42 3.98 -28.97
N PHE A 350 -8.38 3.94 -28.13
CA PHE A 350 -7.52 2.77 -27.92
C PHE A 350 -8.00 1.79 -26.84
N LEU A 351 -8.91 2.18 -25.93
CA LEU A 351 -9.36 1.33 -24.80
C LEU A 351 -10.89 1.27 -24.68
N ARG A 352 -11.56 1.08 -25.83
CA ARG A 352 -13.01 0.92 -25.87
C ARG A 352 -13.40 -0.49 -25.37
N PHE A 353 -13.33 -0.69 -24.05
CA PHE A 353 -13.97 -1.84 -23.39
C PHE A 353 -15.49 -1.70 -23.61
N ARG A 354 -15.98 -2.45 -24.60
CA ARG A 354 -17.37 -2.42 -25.06
C ARG A 354 -18.22 -3.02 -23.95
N ARG A 355 -19.08 -2.20 -23.33
CA ARG A 355 -20.14 -2.65 -22.42
C ARG A 355 -21.00 -3.65 -23.19
N HIS A 356 -20.92 -4.92 -22.80
CA HIS A 356 -21.69 -6.01 -23.37
C HIS A 356 -23.18 -5.70 -23.17
N LYS A 357 -23.91 -5.43 -24.26
CA LYS A 357 -25.36 -5.62 -24.30
C LYS A 357 -25.59 -7.09 -24.64
N ASN A 358 -26.55 -7.69 -23.95
CA ASN A 358 -27.02 -9.06 -24.17
C ASN A 358 -27.21 -9.36 -25.66
N THR A 359 -26.33 -10.18 -26.19
CA THR A 359 -26.62 -11.01 -27.36
C THR A 359 -26.38 -12.43 -26.90
N GLU A 360 -27.47 -13.09 -26.54
CA GLU A 360 -27.54 -14.54 -26.47
C GLU A 360 -27.03 -15.10 -27.81
N ASN A 361 -26.15 -16.11 -27.73
CA ASN A 361 -25.67 -16.94 -28.85
C ASN A 361 -24.54 -16.41 -29.74
N ALA A 362 -23.47 -15.86 -29.14
CA ALA A 362 -22.17 -15.78 -29.82
C ALA A 362 -21.10 -16.51 -29.01
N GLY A 363 -20.37 -17.44 -29.66
CA GLY A 363 -19.28 -18.20 -29.05
C GLY A 363 -18.37 -17.32 -28.21
N LYS A 364 -17.98 -17.85 -27.04
CA LYS A 364 -17.27 -17.19 -25.94
C LYS A 364 -15.85 -16.78 -26.34
N HIS A 365 -15.69 -15.90 -27.33
CA HIS A 365 -14.42 -15.28 -27.68
C HIS A 365 -14.07 -14.29 -26.57
N ARG A 366 -13.13 -14.69 -25.71
CA ARG A 366 -12.53 -13.79 -24.71
C ARG A 366 -11.97 -12.56 -25.42
N THR A 367 -12.26 -11.39 -24.89
CA THR A 367 -11.74 -10.15 -25.48
C THR A 367 -10.24 -10.04 -25.19
N VAL A 368 -9.49 -9.28 -26.00
CA VAL A 368 -8.05 -9.01 -25.77
C VAL A 368 -7.82 -8.44 -24.37
N GLY A 369 -8.75 -7.63 -23.86
CA GLY A 369 -8.65 -7.06 -22.53
C GLY A 369 -8.77 -8.08 -21.40
N ASP A 370 -9.63 -9.10 -21.55
CA ASP A 370 -9.73 -10.19 -20.57
C ASP A 370 -8.42 -10.98 -20.50
N TRP A 371 -7.78 -11.21 -21.66
CA TRP A 371 -6.47 -11.85 -21.73
C TRP A 371 -5.37 -11.03 -21.06
N LEU A 372 -5.29 -9.73 -21.36
CA LEU A 372 -4.30 -8.85 -20.73
C LEU A 372 -4.45 -8.84 -19.21
N TYR A 373 -5.68 -8.80 -18.71
CA TYR A 373 -5.96 -8.85 -17.28
C TYR A 373 -5.51 -10.19 -16.65
N ILE A 374 -5.84 -11.33 -17.28
CA ILE A 374 -5.42 -12.65 -16.78
C ILE A 374 -3.90 -12.78 -16.78
N VAL A 375 -3.24 -12.36 -17.86
CA VAL A 375 -1.78 -12.43 -17.98
C VAL A 375 -1.12 -11.52 -16.96
N SER A 376 -1.61 -10.29 -16.77
CA SER A 376 -1.01 -9.34 -15.85
C SER A 376 -1.10 -9.80 -14.39
N HIS A 377 -2.26 -10.32 -13.96
CA HIS A 377 -2.41 -10.86 -12.60
C HIS A 377 -1.66 -12.18 -12.43
N GLY A 378 -1.58 -13.00 -13.49
CA GLY A 378 -0.72 -14.19 -13.50
C GLY A 378 0.75 -13.85 -13.30
N MET A 379 1.24 -12.79 -13.94
CA MET A 379 2.61 -12.28 -13.74
C MET A 379 2.84 -11.78 -12.31
N LEU A 380 1.89 -11.04 -11.73
CA LEU A 380 1.99 -10.61 -10.33
C LEU A 380 2.00 -11.79 -9.37
N LEU A 381 1.14 -12.80 -9.57
CA LEU A 381 1.15 -14.02 -8.76
C LEU A 381 2.50 -14.75 -8.84
N LEU A 382 3.04 -14.91 -10.05
CA LEU A 382 4.36 -15.53 -10.24
C LEU A 382 5.47 -14.73 -9.56
N HIS A 383 5.41 -13.39 -9.64
CA HIS A 383 6.35 -12.51 -8.94
C HIS A 383 6.27 -12.66 -7.42
N GLY A 384 5.06 -12.62 -6.86
CA GLY A 384 4.83 -12.81 -5.44
C GLY A 384 5.33 -14.17 -4.93
N MET A 385 5.05 -15.25 -5.68
CA MET A 385 5.55 -16.59 -5.37
C MET A 385 7.08 -16.66 -5.44
N PHE A 386 7.68 -16.04 -6.46
CA PHE A 386 9.13 -15.97 -6.62
C PHE A 386 9.80 -15.23 -5.46
N VAL A 387 9.25 -14.08 -5.05
CA VAL A 387 9.74 -13.31 -3.90
C VAL A 387 9.60 -14.09 -2.60
N LEU A 388 8.44 -14.69 -2.34
CA LEU A 388 8.21 -15.49 -1.13
C LEU A 388 9.16 -16.68 -1.05
N LEU A 389 9.33 -17.42 -2.15
CA LEU A 389 10.26 -18.53 -2.21
C LEU A 389 11.70 -18.05 -2.01
N SER A 390 12.08 -16.93 -2.60
CA SER A 390 13.43 -16.38 -2.44
C SER A 390 13.73 -15.96 -1.01
N SER A 391 12.76 -15.36 -0.31
CA SER A 391 12.86 -15.05 1.11
C SER A 391 12.95 -16.32 1.98
N ALA A 392 12.14 -17.34 1.68
CA ALA A 392 12.20 -18.64 2.37
C ALA A 392 13.53 -19.38 2.13
N LEU A 393 14.08 -19.32 0.92
CA LEU A 393 15.38 -19.91 0.59
C LEU A 393 16.53 -19.17 1.26
N ALA A 394 16.47 -17.83 1.31
CA ALA A 394 17.45 -16.99 2.00
C ALA A 394 17.45 -17.24 3.53
N SER A 395 16.36 -17.77 4.08
CA SER A 395 16.22 -18.15 5.49
C SER A 395 17.10 -19.32 5.92
N GLY A 396 17.77 -19.98 4.97
CA GLY A 396 18.76 -21.00 5.28
C GLY A 396 18.22 -22.41 5.43
N ILE A 397 17.00 -22.71 4.97
CA ILE A 397 16.55 -24.11 4.74
C ILE A 397 17.57 -24.87 3.86
N LEU A 398 18.34 -24.15 3.02
CA LEU A 398 19.39 -24.72 2.16
C LEU A 398 20.82 -24.19 2.46
N GLN A 399 21.03 -23.28 3.41
CA GLN A 399 22.38 -22.80 3.71
C GLN A 399 23.11 -23.88 4.52
N ARG A 400 23.89 -24.71 3.83
CA ARG A 400 24.89 -25.57 4.45
C ARG A 400 25.79 -24.70 5.33
N GLU A 401 25.96 -25.10 6.58
CA GLU A 401 27.01 -24.59 7.47
C GLU A 401 28.37 -24.83 6.82
N TYR A 402 28.88 -23.86 6.07
CA TYR A 402 30.29 -23.81 5.71
C TYR A 402 31.05 -23.26 6.92
N LEU A 403 31.24 -24.14 7.91
CA LEU A 403 31.88 -23.98 9.23
C LEU A 403 33.33 -23.46 9.23
N ARG A 404 33.82 -22.80 8.16
CA ARG A 404 35.25 -22.50 8.02
C ARG A 404 35.68 -21.11 8.49
N PHE A 405 34.76 -20.15 8.62
CA PHE A 405 35.06 -18.79 9.07
C PHE A 405 33.93 -18.22 9.94
N ASP A 406 34.28 -17.59 11.05
CA ASP A 406 33.28 -17.04 11.98
C ASP A 406 32.56 -15.85 11.35
N CYS A 407 31.23 -15.93 11.37
CA CYS A 407 30.31 -14.92 10.89
C CYS A 407 29.78 -14.11 12.07
N ILE A 408 30.23 -12.86 12.16
CA ILE A 408 29.64 -11.90 13.09
C ILE A 408 28.42 -11.32 12.36
N ASN A 409 27.25 -11.82 12.78
CA ASN A 409 25.93 -11.39 12.34
C ASN A 409 25.64 -11.72 10.88
N ARG A 410 24.99 -12.87 10.73
CA ARG A 410 24.58 -13.43 9.46
C ARG A 410 23.44 -12.61 8.87
N LEU A 411 23.55 -12.34 7.58
CA LEU A 411 22.53 -11.70 6.77
C LEU A 411 21.90 -12.73 5.83
N HIS A 412 20.67 -12.45 5.41
CA HIS A 412 19.86 -13.34 4.59
C HIS A 412 19.42 -12.66 3.28
N PRO A 413 20.36 -12.18 2.45
CA PRO A 413 19.99 -11.41 1.29
C PRO A 413 19.35 -12.28 0.22
N TRP A 414 18.34 -11.75 -0.45
CA TRP A 414 17.66 -12.50 -1.50
C TRP A 414 18.58 -12.66 -2.72
N PHE A 415 18.37 -13.76 -3.45
CA PHE A 415 19.07 -14.05 -4.71
C PHE A 415 20.60 -14.22 -4.60
N THR A 416 21.14 -14.38 -3.39
CA THR A 416 22.53 -14.84 -3.22
C THR A 416 22.57 -16.31 -2.88
N SER A 417 23.59 -16.99 -3.39
CA SER A 417 23.98 -18.33 -2.93
C SER A 417 25.16 -18.30 -1.96
N ARG A 418 25.74 -17.11 -1.72
CA ARG A 418 26.91 -16.93 -0.86
C ARG A 418 26.48 -16.63 0.57
N GLU A 419 27.27 -17.05 1.54
CA GLU A 419 27.05 -16.67 2.93
C GLU A 419 27.38 -15.18 3.10
N ALA A 420 26.38 -14.40 3.49
CA ALA A 420 26.47 -12.97 3.74
C ALA A 420 26.60 -12.73 5.25
N CYS A 421 27.61 -11.95 5.64
CA CYS A 421 27.87 -11.58 7.02
C CYS A 421 28.27 -10.12 7.06
N VAL A 422 27.83 -9.43 8.11
CA VAL A 422 28.21 -8.04 8.35
C VAL A 422 29.71 -7.96 8.65
N ALA A 423 30.19 -8.82 9.56
CA ALA A 423 31.60 -8.91 9.88
C ALA A 423 32.12 -10.36 9.84
N ARG A 424 33.40 -10.51 9.49
CA ARG A 424 34.08 -11.81 9.41
C ARG A 424 35.38 -11.80 10.19
N ILE A 425 35.64 -12.90 10.88
CA ILE A 425 36.96 -13.19 11.44
C ILE A 425 37.62 -14.25 10.57
N VAL A 426 38.80 -13.92 10.05
CA VAL A 426 39.68 -14.82 9.32
C VAL A 426 40.85 -15.17 10.22
N ASP A 427 40.74 -16.29 10.93
CA ASP A 427 41.86 -16.85 11.70
C ASP A 427 42.70 -17.74 10.79
N CYS A 428 43.87 -17.24 10.40
CA CYS A 428 44.78 -17.96 9.50
C CYS A 428 45.30 -19.27 10.13
N ALA A 429 45.49 -19.32 11.45
CA ALA A 429 45.94 -20.53 12.14
C ALA A 429 44.83 -21.59 12.17
N ALA A 430 43.58 -21.19 12.45
CA ALA A 430 42.44 -22.11 12.44
C ALA A 430 42.16 -22.70 11.05
N VAL A 431 42.41 -21.92 9.99
CA VAL A 431 42.16 -22.32 8.59
C VAL A 431 43.37 -23.03 7.95
N GLY A 432 44.54 -22.98 8.60
CA GLY A 432 45.78 -23.60 8.13
C GLY A 432 46.41 -22.88 6.93
N ILE A 433 46.37 -21.54 6.92
CA ILE A 433 46.96 -20.70 5.87
C ILE A 433 48.02 -19.76 6.48
N ASN A 434 48.93 -19.26 5.64
CA ASN A 434 49.99 -18.36 6.10
C ASN A 434 49.62 -16.88 6.03
N GLY A 435 48.44 -16.53 5.50
CA GLY A 435 48.00 -15.14 5.34
C GLY A 435 48.55 -14.44 4.10
N THR A 436 49.16 -15.16 3.16
CA THR A 436 49.73 -14.53 1.97
C THR A 436 48.64 -13.82 1.15
N LYS A 437 49.00 -12.72 0.46
CA LYS A 437 48.05 -11.90 -0.32
C LYS A 437 47.20 -12.72 -1.29
N SER A 438 47.76 -13.74 -1.93
CA SER A 438 47.02 -14.62 -2.86
C SER A 438 46.03 -15.55 -2.13
N GLU A 439 46.40 -16.07 -0.96
CA GLU A 439 45.52 -16.88 -0.10
C GLU A 439 44.35 -16.05 0.43
N LEU A 440 44.63 -14.86 0.97
CA LEU A 440 43.60 -13.95 1.45
C LEU A 440 42.70 -13.48 0.31
N ALA A 441 43.25 -13.12 -0.86
CA ALA A 441 42.43 -12.75 -2.02
C ALA A 441 41.49 -13.89 -2.44
N ARG A 442 41.95 -15.14 -2.39
CA ARG A 442 41.13 -16.32 -2.69
C ARG A 442 39.98 -16.48 -1.69
N ILE A 443 40.23 -16.25 -0.40
CA ILE A 443 39.21 -16.31 0.66
C ILE A 443 38.20 -15.17 0.53
N LEU A 444 38.69 -13.94 0.38
CA LEU A 444 37.86 -12.75 0.22
C LEU A 444 36.95 -12.81 -1.01
N ASN A 445 37.36 -13.54 -2.06
CA ASN A 445 36.52 -13.78 -3.24
C ASN A 445 35.33 -14.72 -2.98
N GLN A 446 35.34 -15.48 -1.88
CA GLN A 446 34.23 -16.34 -1.47
C GLN A 446 33.13 -15.56 -0.73
N PHE A 447 33.48 -14.44 -0.09
CA PHE A 447 32.54 -13.64 0.69
C PHE A 447 31.60 -12.82 -0.21
N ASP A 448 30.39 -12.54 0.28
CA ASP A 448 29.49 -11.55 -0.33
C ASP A 448 29.98 -10.13 0.01
N ARG A 449 30.79 -9.58 -0.89
CA ARG A 449 31.43 -8.26 -0.69
C ARG A 449 30.47 -7.13 -0.28
N PRO A 450 29.25 -6.99 -0.85
CA PRO A 450 28.43 -5.84 -0.50
C PRO A 450 27.78 -5.93 0.89
N SER A 451 27.68 -7.14 1.46
CA SER A 451 27.17 -7.35 2.82
C SER A 451 28.25 -7.11 3.89
N LEU A 452 29.52 -7.32 3.53
CA LEU A 452 30.67 -7.22 4.42
C LEU A 452 31.03 -5.76 4.73
N SER A 453 30.99 -5.37 6.01
CA SER A 453 31.44 -4.05 6.50
C SER A 453 32.78 -4.13 7.23
N ASN A 454 33.05 -5.21 7.96
CA ASN A 454 34.30 -5.39 8.71
C ASN A 454 34.94 -6.76 8.45
N ILE A 455 36.26 -6.80 8.40
CA ILE A 455 37.06 -8.02 8.28
C ILE A 455 38.20 -7.93 9.28
N GLN A 456 38.30 -8.92 10.15
CA GLN A 456 39.38 -9.05 11.11
C GLN A 456 40.25 -10.22 10.72
N PHE A 457 41.56 -10.01 10.61
CA PHE A 457 42.54 -11.06 10.37
C PHE A 457 43.22 -11.40 11.69
N LEU A 458 43.13 -12.66 12.10
CA LEU A 458 43.76 -13.17 13.32
C LEU A 458 44.82 -14.21 12.95
N ASN A 459 45.92 -14.23 13.70
CA ASN A 459 46.98 -15.24 13.57
C ASN A 459 47.52 -15.42 12.14
N CYS A 460 47.54 -14.35 11.33
CA CYS A 460 48.07 -14.34 9.97
C CYS A 460 49.53 -13.89 9.97
N PRO A 461 50.52 -14.80 9.84
CA PRO A 461 51.93 -14.50 10.08
C PRO A 461 52.62 -13.70 8.95
N ARG A 462 52.00 -13.54 7.77
CA ARG A 462 52.59 -12.86 6.62
C ARG A 462 51.68 -11.81 6.00
#